data_AF-A0A851U2D5-F1
#
_entry.id   AF-A0A851U2D5-F1
#
_cell.length_a   1.000
_cell.length_b   1.000
_cell.length_c   1.000
_cell.angle_alpha   90.00
_cell.angle_beta   90.00
_cell.angle_gamma   90.00
#
_symmetry.space_group_name_H-M   'P 1'
#
loop_
_entity.id
_entity.type
_entity.pdbx_description
1 polymer ?
#
loop_
_entity_poly.entity_id
_entity_poly.type
_entity_poly.pdbx_seq_one_letter_code
_entity_poly.pdbx_strand_id
1 'polypeptide(L)'
;YFGTSILTGSDSFQKVDVKVERPTYNKPFLGGFRNVSTGVEFHNAGSQTKPKKRPDKGIELFCKETQTVMEKNMQQQTKNTTSTQMTKIDLYVSNMTDKLITPGKYFTAEEYHKRRLEAVIVLQKYFRRWYAINLLQNLKEEKRVRLAWEAAEELQKKREKEERLRREYERKLNPRTKEDFELIYHELGLWMKEETERINRTLTGAERKAALCALLEEETELIACIGMHKLDANLKNRQKAILHALSKCARPRKWKAFDGKITEMDTPSTVRGKELLEIYRSINKKDIPKDERTSVLLTVKCTVKKHEFKLTQELLALIDREIDLMSRQVKECNLEGLRKRISTLFLQYIKIPELNPEIARLLKAPQDPLKLYKNVYFCHSCENYLASTEFPIPANSRTIGRCRSCYQLDNEARQREAYLKYRLILENLRKSEVDYQDDSKIVFLVQLPDLHYLVENIWNCQSALSASSELYDLVMVRWDKQHEWSPWNTILLTKEEADAHLKLCSLQKTYEAPFICKIEQKHIRARNYFAQIPAMSTFLRRSSNQANAKSYK
;
A
#
# COMPACT_ATOMS: atom_id res chain seq x y z
N TYR A 1 9.68 68.95 -2.61
CA TYR A 1 9.66 68.01 -1.48
C TYR A 1 8.41 68.29 -0.68
N PHE A 2 7.49 67.33 -0.63
CA PHE A 2 6.36 67.39 0.30
C PHE A 2 6.65 66.34 1.37
N GLY A 3 6.74 66.76 2.63
CA GLY A 3 6.87 65.83 3.74
C GLY A 3 5.50 65.24 4.04
N THR A 4 5.34 63.94 3.80
CA THR A 4 4.12 63.20 4.16
C THR A 4 4.41 62.27 5.33
N SER A 5 3.60 62.39 6.37
CA SER A 5 3.65 61.54 7.56
C SER A 5 2.74 60.34 7.36
N ILE A 6 3.32 59.14 7.38
CA ILE A 6 2.58 57.88 7.24
C ILE A 6 2.47 57.26 8.64
N LEU A 7 1.26 56.81 8.98
CA LEU A 7 0.95 56.21 10.27
C LEU A 7 1.31 54.73 10.24
N THR A 8 2.36 54.34 10.93
CA THR A 8 2.70 52.95 11.22
C THR A 8 2.24 52.65 12.64
N GLY A 9 1.55 51.52 12.83
CA GLY A 9 0.71 51.24 14.01
C GLY A 9 1.27 51.61 15.39
N SER A 10 0.34 52.02 16.27
CA SER A 10 0.48 52.61 17.60
C SER A 10 1.29 53.93 17.64
N ASP A 11 0.57 55.02 17.34
CA ASP A 11 0.85 56.44 17.66
C ASP A 11 2.26 56.99 17.41
N SER A 12 2.99 56.47 16.43
CA SER A 12 4.24 57.07 15.95
C SER A 12 4.14 57.46 14.46
N PHE A 13 4.42 58.73 14.17
CA PHE A 13 4.41 59.28 12.81
C PHE A 13 5.83 59.31 12.25
N GLN A 14 6.09 58.57 11.18
CA GLN A 14 7.35 58.65 10.46
C GLN A 14 7.22 59.68 9.33
N LYS A 15 8.05 60.74 9.36
CA LYS A 15 8.15 61.69 8.25
C LYS A 15 8.95 61.04 7.12
N VAL A 16 8.27 60.79 6.00
CA VAL A 16 8.92 60.29 4.78
C VAL A 16 9.05 61.45 3.81
N ASP A 17 10.30 61.76 3.43
CA ASP A 17 10.57 62.76 2.41
C ASP A 17 10.29 62.17 1.02
N VAL A 18 9.12 62.51 0.47
CA VAL A 18 8.76 62.11 -0.88
C VAL A 18 9.38 63.09 -1.88
N LYS A 19 10.41 62.62 -2.60
CA LYS A 19 10.89 63.26 -3.82
C LYS A 19 9.85 63.09 -4.92
N VAL A 20 9.04 64.13 -5.14
CA VAL A 20 8.21 64.25 -6.34
C VAL A 20 9.10 64.76 -7.46
N GLU A 21 9.61 63.85 -8.27
CA GLU A 21 10.26 64.20 -9.53
C GLU A 21 9.18 64.58 -10.54
N ARG A 22 9.21 65.82 -11.04
CA ARG A 22 8.37 66.22 -12.17
C ARG A 22 8.98 65.60 -13.42
N PRO A 23 8.28 64.68 -14.11
CA PRO A 23 8.82 64.09 -15.33
C PRO A 23 9.02 65.19 -16.37
N THR A 24 10.18 65.17 -17.04
CA THR A 24 10.52 66.07 -18.14
C THR A 24 9.94 65.62 -19.49
N TYR A 25 9.17 64.53 -19.50
CA TYR A 25 8.52 64.02 -20.70
C TYR A 25 7.04 64.41 -20.74
N ASN A 26 6.54 64.75 -21.93
CA ASN A 26 5.12 65.00 -22.17
C ASN A 26 4.36 63.67 -22.11
N LYS A 27 3.25 63.65 -21.38
CA LYS A 27 2.38 62.46 -21.26
C LYS A 27 1.90 62.06 -22.67
N PRO A 28 2.10 60.79 -23.10
CA PRO A 28 1.61 60.35 -24.40
C PRO A 28 0.07 60.38 -24.41
N PHE A 29 -0.52 60.85 -25.51
CA PHE A 29 -1.97 60.91 -25.67
C PHE A 29 -2.54 59.50 -25.85
N LEU A 30 -3.27 59.00 -24.85
CA LEU A 30 -3.86 57.65 -24.82
C LEU A 30 -5.36 57.66 -25.18
N GLY A 31 -5.80 58.66 -25.93
CA GLY A 31 -7.21 58.91 -26.20
C GLY A 31 -7.94 59.62 -25.04
N GLY A 32 -9.16 60.04 -25.33
CA GLY A 32 -9.99 60.84 -24.44
C GLY A 32 -11.27 61.28 -25.14
N PHE A 33 -12.09 62.06 -24.46
CA PHE A 33 -13.33 62.62 -25.00
C PHE A 33 -13.38 64.13 -24.77
N ARG A 34 -13.84 64.86 -25.78
CA ARG A 34 -14.02 66.30 -25.74
C ARG A 34 -15.47 66.63 -25.49
N ASN A 35 -15.73 67.43 -24.45
CA ASN A 35 -17.07 67.92 -24.21
C ASN A 35 -17.41 69.00 -25.24
N VAL A 36 -18.44 68.78 -26.06
CA VAL A 36 -18.78 69.63 -27.21
C VAL A 36 -19.27 71.03 -26.78
N SER A 37 -19.92 71.15 -25.61
CA SER A 37 -20.49 72.43 -25.15
C SER A 37 -19.48 73.33 -24.43
N THR A 38 -18.52 72.75 -23.71
CA THR A 38 -17.51 73.51 -22.94
C THR A 38 -16.15 73.53 -23.61
N GLY A 39 -15.94 72.69 -24.65
CA GLY A 39 -14.68 72.57 -25.39
C GLY A 39 -13.56 71.87 -24.62
N VAL A 40 -13.76 71.53 -23.34
CA VAL A 40 -12.75 70.94 -22.46
C VAL A 40 -12.49 69.49 -22.85
N GLU A 41 -11.21 69.15 -23.00
CA GLU A 41 -10.75 67.81 -23.37
C GLU A 41 -10.36 67.01 -22.12
N PHE A 42 -10.98 65.84 -21.96
CA PHE A 42 -10.67 64.90 -20.88
C PHE A 42 -9.84 63.75 -21.43
N HIS A 43 -8.59 63.64 -20.97
CA HIS A 43 -7.68 62.58 -21.37
C HIS A 43 -7.77 61.37 -20.45
N ASN A 44 -7.71 60.16 -21.02
CA ASN A 44 -7.67 58.93 -20.23
C ASN A 44 -6.43 58.91 -19.30
N ALA A 45 -6.62 58.44 -18.07
CA ALA A 45 -5.55 58.36 -17.08
C ALA A 45 -4.67 57.12 -17.35
N GLY A 46 -3.41 57.33 -17.77
CA GLY A 46 -2.38 56.30 -17.71
C GLY A 46 -1.84 56.15 -16.29
N SER A 47 -1.64 54.93 -15.82
CA SER A 47 -1.01 54.65 -14.53
C SER A 47 0.41 55.23 -14.47
N GLN A 48 0.73 55.95 -13.39
CA GLN A 48 2.03 56.61 -13.19
C GLN A 48 3.19 55.65 -12.87
N THR A 49 2.91 54.38 -12.61
CA THR A 49 3.95 53.41 -12.21
C THR A 49 4.29 52.48 -13.37
N LYS A 50 5.52 52.57 -13.89
CA LYS A 50 6.07 51.52 -14.76
C LYS A 50 6.15 50.23 -13.93
N PRO A 51 5.54 49.11 -14.36
CA PRO A 51 5.70 47.84 -13.64
C PRO A 51 7.18 47.46 -13.58
N LYS A 52 7.65 46.90 -12.46
CA LYS A 52 9.03 46.42 -12.33
C LYS A 52 9.31 45.43 -13.48
N LYS A 53 10.31 45.74 -14.32
CA LYS A 53 10.81 44.79 -15.31
C LYS A 53 11.32 43.56 -14.57
N ARG A 54 10.76 42.39 -14.91
CA ARG A 54 11.29 41.11 -14.40
C ARG A 54 12.69 40.93 -15.01
N PRO A 55 13.67 40.45 -14.23
CA PRO A 55 15.00 40.16 -14.78
C PRO A 55 14.85 39.13 -15.91
N ASP A 56 15.49 39.44 -17.03
CA ASP A 56 15.43 38.60 -18.21
C ASP A 56 16.11 37.27 -17.91
N LYS A 57 15.41 36.15 -18.10
CA LYS A 57 15.92 34.83 -17.72
C LYS A 57 16.99 34.28 -18.68
N GLY A 58 17.32 35.02 -19.74
CA GLY A 58 18.34 34.62 -20.72
C GLY A 58 17.95 33.41 -21.57
N ILE A 59 16.68 32.98 -21.50
CA ILE A 59 16.13 31.83 -22.22
C ILE A 59 14.88 32.32 -22.96
N GLU A 60 14.89 32.22 -24.29
CA GLU A 60 13.69 32.43 -25.10
C GLU A 60 12.69 31.30 -24.82
N LEU A 61 11.58 31.65 -24.16
CA LEU A 61 10.49 30.71 -23.88
C LEU A 61 9.38 30.93 -24.91
N PHE A 62 9.24 30.00 -25.86
CA PHE A 62 8.09 29.97 -26.77
C PHE A 62 6.87 29.42 -26.03
N CYS A 63 5.98 30.29 -25.54
CA CYS A 63 4.67 29.86 -25.05
C CYS A 63 3.60 30.05 -26.15
N LYS A 64 2.84 28.98 -26.45
CA LYS A 64 1.62 29.02 -27.28
C LYS A 64 0.38 28.96 -26.39
N GLU A 65 0.36 29.74 -25.31
CA GLU A 65 -0.82 29.82 -24.45
C GLU A 65 -1.83 30.76 -25.11
N THR A 66 -2.90 30.18 -25.67
CA THR A 66 -4.07 30.93 -26.13
C THR A 66 -5.19 30.75 -25.11
N GLN A 67 -5.70 31.87 -24.61
CA GLN A 67 -6.87 31.87 -23.73
C GLN A 67 -8.12 31.64 -24.59
N THR A 68 -8.75 30.48 -24.45
CA THR A 68 -10.05 30.21 -25.08
C THR A 68 -11.14 30.96 -24.33
N VAL A 69 -11.57 32.10 -24.87
CA VAL A 69 -12.66 32.93 -24.32
C VAL A 69 -13.96 32.61 -25.05
N MET A 70 -15.07 32.51 -24.30
CA MET A 70 -16.40 32.50 -24.89
C MET A 70 -16.88 33.94 -25.14
N GLU A 71 -16.75 34.41 -26.37
CA GLU A 71 -17.27 35.70 -26.78
C GLU A 71 -18.79 35.64 -26.99
N LYS A 72 -19.51 36.63 -26.45
CA LYS A 72 -20.95 36.82 -26.68
C LYS A 72 -21.19 38.25 -27.15
N ASN A 73 -21.82 38.39 -28.31
CA ASN A 73 -22.21 39.69 -28.83
C ASN A 73 -23.44 40.20 -28.08
N MET A 74 -23.32 41.38 -27.46
CA MET A 74 -24.45 42.09 -26.86
C MET A 74 -24.74 43.35 -27.68
N GLN A 75 -25.99 43.48 -28.15
CA GLN A 75 -26.44 44.66 -28.87
C GLN A 75 -26.93 45.73 -27.90
N GLN A 76 -26.61 46.99 -28.18
CA GLN A 76 -27.10 48.15 -27.44
C GLN A 76 -27.95 49.02 -28.37
N GLN A 77 -29.13 49.43 -27.92
CA GLN A 77 -30.03 50.31 -28.67
C GLN A 77 -29.92 51.74 -28.12
N THR A 78 -29.65 52.72 -28.98
CA THR A 78 -29.67 54.16 -28.62
C THR A 78 -31.10 54.69 -28.65
N LYS A 79 -31.39 55.74 -27.86
CA LYS A 79 -32.70 56.41 -27.89
C LYS A 79 -32.93 57.03 -29.26
N ASN A 80 -34.08 56.76 -29.87
CA ASN A 80 -34.52 57.43 -31.10
C ASN A 80 -35.69 58.35 -30.74
N THR A 81 -35.52 59.67 -30.92
CA THR A 81 -36.54 60.66 -30.61
C THR A 81 -37.32 61.03 -31.86
N THR A 82 -38.63 60.85 -31.82
CA THR A 82 -39.55 61.32 -32.85
C THR A 82 -40.39 62.47 -32.29
N SER A 83 -40.61 63.51 -33.09
CA SER A 83 -41.47 64.65 -32.75
C SER A 83 -42.60 64.77 -33.76
N THR A 84 -43.81 65.00 -33.28
CA THR A 84 -44.98 65.29 -34.11
C THR A 84 -45.43 66.72 -33.85
N GLN A 85 -45.72 67.46 -34.92
CA GLN A 85 -46.25 68.83 -34.83
C GLN A 85 -47.67 68.85 -35.39
N MET A 86 -48.63 69.33 -34.59
CA MET A 86 -50.01 69.48 -35.04
C MET A 86 -50.15 70.69 -35.97
N THR A 87 -50.98 70.59 -37.00
CA THR A 87 -51.32 71.71 -37.87
C THR A 87 -52.23 72.70 -37.12
N LYS A 88 -51.87 73.99 -37.12
CA LYS A 88 -52.67 75.10 -36.57
C LYS A 88 -52.80 76.19 -37.64
N ILE A 89 -53.86 77.00 -37.54
CA ILE A 89 -54.21 78.06 -38.51
C ILE A 89 -53.02 78.99 -38.83
N ASP A 90 -52.10 79.22 -37.89
CA ASP A 90 -50.92 80.08 -38.08
C ASP A 90 -49.57 79.33 -38.12
N LEU A 91 -49.59 77.99 -38.25
CA LEU A 91 -48.37 77.17 -38.28
C LEU A 91 -48.41 76.12 -39.39
N TYR A 92 -47.54 76.30 -40.39
CA TYR A 92 -47.40 75.38 -41.51
C TYR A 92 -46.52 74.17 -41.14
N VAL A 93 -47.05 72.96 -41.38
CA VAL A 93 -46.34 71.68 -41.26
C VAL A 93 -46.47 70.96 -42.61
N SER A 94 -45.37 70.45 -43.15
CA SER A 94 -45.36 69.81 -44.48
C SER A 94 -45.84 68.35 -44.43
N ASN A 95 -46.85 68.02 -45.22
CA ASN A 95 -47.43 66.65 -45.26
C ASN A 95 -46.87 65.79 -46.41
N MET A 96 -45.80 66.21 -47.08
CA MET A 96 -45.35 65.57 -48.34
C MET A 96 -44.80 64.15 -48.16
N THR A 97 -44.26 63.83 -46.99
CA THR A 97 -43.72 62.50 -46.66
C THR A 97 -44.72 61.61 -45.92
N ASP A 98 -45.93 62.12 -45.67
CA ASP A 98 -46.94 61.42 -44.88
C ASP A 98 -47.60 60.30 -45.68
N LYS A 99 -48.01 59.24 -44.98
CA LYS A 99 -48.69 58.08 -45.57
C LYS A 99 -50.07 57.93 -44.95
N LEU A 100 -51.10 57.88 -45.80
CA LEU A 100 -52.45 57.52 -45.39
C LEU A 100 -52.54 56.00 -45.27
N ILE A 101 -52.84 55.50 -44.08
CA ILE A 101 -52.93 54.06 -43.79
C ILE A 101 -54.36 53.73 -43.36
N THR A 102 -54.97 52.73 -44.00
CA THR A 102 -56.26 52.19 -43.59
C THR A 102 -56.07 51.25 -42.39
N PRO A 103 -56.83 51.42 -41.28
CA PRO A 103 -56.66 50.57 -40.11
C PRO A 103 -57.06 49.12 -40.42
N GLY A 104 -56.19 48.17 -40.04
CA GLY A 104 -56.52 46.74 -40.04
C GLY A 104 -57.37 46.35 -38.82
N LYS A 105 -57.68 45.06 -38.70
CA LYS A 105 -58.33 44.52 -37.49
C LYS A 105 -57.44 44.79 -36.27
N TYR A 106 -57.97 45.55 -35.31
CA TYR A 106 -57.29 45.78 -34.05
C TYR A 106 -57.27 44.47 -33.24
N PHE A 107 -56.11 44.14 -32.69
CA PHE A 107 -55.95 42.96 -31.84
C PHE A 107 -55.91 43.44 -30.40
N THR A 108 -56.90 43.03 -29.62
CA THR A 108 -56.99 43.47 -28.22
C THR A 108 -55.85 42.84 -27.41
N ALA A 109 -55.45 43.51 -26.33
CA ALA A 109 -54.42 42.97 -25.44
C ALA A 109 -54.80 41.58 -24.89
N GLU A 110 -56.08 41.37 -24.58
CA GLU A 110 -56.62 40.10 -24.08
C GLU A 110 -56.50 38.97 -25.10
N GLU A 111 -56.87 39.20 -26.37
CA GLU A 111 -56.71 38.23 -27.45
C GLU A 111 -55.24 37.87 -27.70
N TYR A 112 -54.35 38.87 -27.59
CA TYR A 112 -52.90 38.67 -27.69
C TYR A 112 -52.34 37.82 -26.56
N HIS A 113 -52.72 38.12 -25.32
CA HIS A 113 -52.30 37.34 -24.16
C HIS A 113 -52.86 35.91 -24.22
N LYS A 114 -54.11 35.72 -24.65
CA LYS A 114 -54.72 34.41 -24.84
C LYS A 114 -53.97 33.57 -25.88
N ARG A 115 -53.68 34.14 -27.05
CA ARG A 115 -52.90 33.45 -28.10
C ARG A 115 -51.50 33.07 -27.61
N ARG A 116 -50.83 33.95 -26.85
CA ARG A 116 -49.53 33.62 -26.24
C ARG A 116 -49.64 32.50 -25.22
N LEU A 117 -50.67 32.50 -24.37
CA LEU A 117 -50.89 31.46 -23.38
C LEU A 117 -51.09 30.10 -24.04
N GLU A 118 -51.91 30.02 -25.09
CA GLU A 118 -52.13 28.80 -25.87
C GLU A 118 -50.81 28.28 -26.48
N ALA A 119 -50.01 29.15 -27.09
CA ALA A 119 -48.71 28.79 -27.64
C ALA A 119 -47.72 28.31 -26.56
N VAL A 120 -47.70 28.96 -25.38
CA VAL A 120 -46.87 28.58 -24.24
C VAL A 120 -47.27 27.21 -23.71
N ILE A 121 -48.57 26.91 -23.59
CA ILE A 121 -49.06 25.59 -23.14
C ILE A 121 -48.57 24.50 -24.10
N VAL A 122 -48.63 24.73 -25.41
CA VAL A 122 -48.13 23.79 -26.42
C VAL A 122 -46.62 23.56 -26.26
N LEU A 123 -45.83 24.64 -26.16
CA LEU A 123 -44.38 24.54 -25.94
C LEU A 123 -44.04 23.79 -24.65
N GLN A 124 -44.72 24.11 -23.55
CA GLN A 124 -44.53 23.43 -22.27
C GLN A 124 -44.88 21.94 -22.34
N LYS A 125 -45.94 21.56 -23.08
CA LYS A 125 -46.30 20.16 -23.29
C LYS A 125 -45.21 19.40 -24.03
N TYR A 126 -44.69 19.95 -25.13
CA TYR A 126 -43.59 19.33 -25.88
C TYR A 126 -42.29 19.29 -25.07
N PHE A 127 -41.96 20.36 -24.34
CA PHE A 127 -40.79 20.40 -23.47
C PHE A 127 -40.85 19.35 -22.37
N ARG A 128 -41.99 19.22 -21.66
CA ARG A 128 -42.19 18.18 -20.64
C ARG A 128 -42.02 16.78 -21.21
N ARG A 129 -42.56 16.52 -22.42
CA ARG A 129 -42.38 15.24 -23.12
C ARG A 129 -40.91 14.98 -23.46
N TRP A 130 -40.23 15.96 -24.06
CA TRP A 130 -38.81 15.85 -24.42
C TRP A 130 -37.94 15.62 -23.19
N TYR A 131 -38.18 16.37 -22.11
CA TYR A 131 -37.46 16.23 -20.85
C TYR A 131 -37.65 14.84 -20.23
N ALA A 132 -38.89 14.32 -20.21
CA ALA A 132 -39.17 12.98 -19.70
C ALA A 132 -38.49 11.88 -20.53
N ILE A 133 -38.42 12.02 -21.85
CA ILE A 133 -37.72 11.08 -22.74
C ILE A 133 -36.21 11.10 -22.46
N ASN A 134 -35.60 12.28 -22.36
CA ASN A 134 -34.17 12.39 -22.05
C ASN A 134 -33.84 11.85 -20.66
N LEU A 135 -34.68 12.14 -19.66
CA LEU A 135 -34.51 11.58 -18.32
C LEU A 135 -34.57 10.04 -18.36
N LEU A 136 -35.53 9.47 -19.09
CA LEU A 136 -35.63 8.02 -19.25
C LEU A 136 -34.40 7.43 -19.98
N GLN A 137 -33.89 8.11 -21.00
CA GLN A 137 -32.68 7.70 -21.70
C GLN A 137 -31.46 7.70 -20.77
N ASN A 138 -31.29 8.76 -19.98
CA ASN A 138 -30.22 8.85 -18.98
C ASN A 138 -30.33 7.72 -17.95
N LEU A 139 -31.52 7.49 -17.39
CA LEU A 139 -31.75 6.40 -16.43
C LEU A 139 -31.51 5.01 -17.03
N LYS A 140 -31.83 4.81 -18.32
CA LYS A 140 -31.53 3.56 -19.05
C LYS A 140 -30.03 3.37 -19.24
N GLU A 141 -29.29 4.44 -19.54
CA GLU A 141 -27.84 4.38 -19.69
C GLU A 141 -27.17 4.12 -18.34
N GLU A 142 -27.58 4.82 -17.28
CA GLU A 142 -27.11 4.58 -15.91
C GLU A 142 -27.37 3.13 -15.47
N LYS A 143 -28.56 2.59 -15.75
CA LYS A 143 -28.88 1.18 -15.48
C LYS A 143 -27.98 0.24 -16.28
N ARG A 144 -27.73 0.52 -17.57
CA ARG A 144 -26.87 -0.32 -18.42
C ARG A 144 -25.43 -0.33 -17.92
N VAL A 145 -24.88 0.84 -17.61
CA VAL A 145 -23.53 0.99 -17.07
C VAL A 145 -23.41 0.26 -15.74
N ARG A 146 -24.40 0.40 -14.84
CA ARG A 146 -24.43 -0.32 -13.57
C ARG A 146 -24.44 -1.84 -13.75
N LEU A 147 -25.32 -2.37 -14.61
CA LEU A 147 -25.38 -3.82 -14.86
C LEU A 147 -24.09 -4.35 -15.52
N ALA A 148 -23.49 -3.59 -16.43
CA ALA A 148 -22.21 -3.95 -17.05
C ALA A 148 -21.07 -3.96 -16.02
N TRP A 149 -21.07 -3.00 -15.09
CA TRP A 149 -20.12 -2.95 -13.98
C TRP A 149 -20.30 -4.15 -13.03
N GLU A 150 -21.54 -4.46 -12.60
CA GLU A 150 -21.86 -5.62 -11.76
C GLU A 150 -21.40 -6.94 -12.43
N ALA A 151 -21.69 -7.13 -13.72
CA ALA A 151 -21.26 -8.31 -14.47
C ALA A 151 -19.73 -8.41 -14.64
N ALA A 152 -19.06 -7.28 -14.87
CA ALA A 152 -17.61 -7.23 -14.98
C ALA A 152 -16.93 -7.55 -13.63
N GLU A 153 -17.49 -7.06 -12.53
CA GLU A 153 -17.03 -7.33 -11.17
C GLU A 153 -17.19 -8.82 -10.81
N GLU A 154 -18.33 -9.43 -11.13
CA GLU A 154 -18.54 -10.87 -10.95
C GLU A 154 -17.52 -11.71 -11.75
N LEU A 155 -17.25 -11.34 -13.00
CA LEU A 155 -16.27 -12.02 -13.83
C LEU A 155 -14.84 -11.84 -13.28
N GLN A 156 -14.53 -10.67 -12.74
CA GLN A 156 -13.25 -10.43 -12.07
C GLN A 156 -13.12 -11.30 -10.81
N LYS A 157 -14.16 -11.37 -9.96
CA LYS A 157 -14.17 -12.24 -8.77
C LYS A 157 -13.95 -13.71 -9.13
N LYS A 158 -14.60 -14.20 -10.20
CA LYS A 158 -14.38 -15.57 -10.70
C LYS A 158 -12.93 -15.80 -11.14
N ARG A 159 -12.38 -14.90 -11.97
CA ARG A 159 -10.98 -14.98 -12.42
C ARG A 159 -9.98 -14.93 -11.26
N GLU A 160 -10.20 -14.06 -10.28
CA GLU A 160 -9.33 -13.99 -9.10
C GLU A 160 -9.41 -15.27 -8.26
N LYS A 161 -10.60 -15.87 -8.11
CA LYS A 161 -10.74 -17.17 -7.42
C LYS A 161 -10.01 -18.28 -8.17
N GLU A 162 -10.17 -18.36 -9.49
CA GLU A 162 -9.46 -19.33 -10.34
C GLU A 162 -7.93 -19.17 -10.26
N GLU A 163 -7.43 -17.95 -10.34
CA GLU A 163 -5.99 -17.68 -10.22
C GLU A 163 -5.45 -18.06 -8.83
N ARG A 164 -6.23 -17.81 -7.77
CA ARG A 164 -5.87 -18.24 -6.40
C ARG A 164 -5.79 -19.76 -6.30
N LEU A 165 -6.80 -20.48 -6.78
CA LEU A 165 -6.80 -21.95 -6.80
C LEU A 165 -5.61 -22.50 -7.60
N ARG A 166 -5.30 -21.89 -8.75
CA ARG A 166 -4.13 -22.24 -9.54
C ARG A 166 -2.83 -22.04 -8.76
N ARG A 167 -2.67 -20.91 -8.07
CA ARG A 167 -1.48 -20.65 -7.24
C ARG A 167 -1.37 -21.61 -6.07
N GLU A 168 -2.47 -21.95 -5.40
CA GLU A 168 -2.47 -22.97 -4.35
C GLU A 168 -2.03 -24.33 -4.90
N TYR A 169 -2.56 -24.73 -6.06
CA TYR A 169 -2.16 -25.96 -6.73
C TYR A 169 -0.67 -25.97 -7.10
N GLU A 170 -0.15 -24.88 -7.66
CA GLU A 170 1.28 -24.73 -7.96
C GLU A 170 2.17 -24.83 -6.69
N ARG A 171 1.71 -24.29 -5.56
CA ARG A 171 2.41 -24.39 -4.26
C ARG A 171 2.45 -25.81 -3.72
N LYS A 172 1.39 -26.60 -3.93
CA LYS A 172 1.36 -28.03 -3.56
C LYS A 172 2.28 -28.86 -4.42
N LEU A 173 2.33 -28.58 -5.73
CA LEU A 173 3.20 -29.30 -6.66
C LEU A 173 4.69 -29.04 -6.39
N ASN A 174 5.04 -27.80 -6.05
CA ASN A 174 6.43 -27.39 -5.84
C ASN A 174 6.61 -26.63 -4.51
N PRO A 175 6.51 -27.31 -3.35
CA PRO A 175 6.60 -26.66 -2.05
C PRO A 175 8.01 -26.14 -1.80
N ARG A 176 8.10 -24.88 -1.37
CA ARG A 176 9.39 -24.22 -1.07
C ARG A 176 9.42 -23.58 0.29
N THR A 177 8.32 -22.94 0.67
CA THR A 177 8.19 -22.22 1.94
C THR A 177 7.67 -23.15 3.03
N LYS A 178 7.85 -22.76 4.30
CA LYS A 178 7.31 -23.55 5.42
C LYS A 178 5.79 -23.66 5.32
N GLU A 179 5.16 -22.58 4.88
CA GLU A 179 3.72 -22.49 4.70
C GLU A 179 3.20 -23.42 3.58
N ASP A 180 4.01 -23.68 2.54
CA ASP A 180 3.64 -24.67 1.51
C ASP A 180 3.61 -26.08 2.10
N PHE A 181 4.58 -26.42 2.95
CA PHE A 181 4.62 -27.71 3.63
C PHE A 181 3.49 -27.85 4.65
N GLU A 182 3.15 -26.79 5.39
CA GLU A 182 1.98 -26.78 6.28
C GLU A 182 0.68 -27.09 5.52
N LEU A 183 0.50 -26.54 4.31
CA LEU A 183 -0.65 -26.83 3.45
C LEU A 183 -0.72 -28.32 3.08
N ILE A 184 0.41 -28.91 2.69
CA ILE A 184 0.49 -30.32 2.30
C ILE A 184 0.21 -31.23 3.50
N TYR A 185 0.79 -30.93 4.68
CA TYR A 185 0.50 -31.69 5.90
C TYR A 185 -0.96 -31.57 6.32
N HIS A 186 -1.57 -30.41 6.14
CA HIS A 186 -2.99 -30.21 6.43
C HIS A 186 -3.88 -31.08 5.53
N GLU A 187 -3.60 -31.12 4.23
CA GLU A 187 -4.33 -31.97 3.27
C GLU A 187 -4.14 -33.46 3.55
N LEU A 188 -2.92 -33.87 3.90
CA LEU A 188 -2.67 -35.23 4.37
C LEU A 188 -3.51 -35.53 5.61
N GLY A 189 -3.61 -34.60 6.56
CA GLY A 189 -4.44 -34.74 7.76
C GLY A 189 -5.94 -34.85 7.46
N LEU A 190 -6.45 -34.11 6.47
CA LEU A 190 -7.84 -34.22 6.02
C LEU A 190 -8.11 -35.56 5.34
N TRP A 191 -7.25 -35.95 4.41
CA TRP A 191 -7.34 -37.24 3.71
C TRP A 191 -7.32 -38.41 4.71
N MET A 192 -6.42 -38.38 5.71
CA MET A 192 -6.37 -39.40 6.76
C MET A 192 -7.68 -39.49 7.55
N LYS A 193 -8.31 -38.34 7.89
CA LYS A 193 -9.60 -38.33 8.59
C LYS A 193 -10.71 -38.94 7.72
N GLU A 194 -10.80 -38.53 6.47
CA GLU A 194 -11.81 -39.01 5.52
C GLU A 194 -11.68 -40.52 5.24
N GLU A 195 -10.46 -41.01 5.01
CA GLU A 195 -10.18 -42.44 4.77
C GLU A 195 -10.43 -43.28 6.03
N THR A 196 -10.00 -42.79 7.20
CA THR A 196 -10.27 -43.45 8.49
C THR A 196 -11.78 -43.56 8.73
N GLU A 197 -12.55 -42.50 8.47
CA GLU A 197 -14.00 -42.53 8.58
C GLU A 197 -14.65 -43.50 7.59
N ARG A 198 -14.16 -43.53 6.34
CA ARG A 198 -14.63 -44.50 5.33
C ARG A 198 -14.38 -45.93 5.78
N ILE A 199 -13.17 -46.27 6.18
CA ILE A 199 -12.80 -47.61 6.68
C ILE A 199 -13.66 -48.00 7.88
N ASN A 200 -13.86 -47.07 8.82
CA ASN A 200 -14.68 -47.32 10.01
C ASN A 200 -16.16 -47.57 9.67
N ARG A 201 -16.67 -47.03 8.57
CA ARG A 201 -18.05 -47.25 8.10
C ARG A 201 -18.19 -48.55 7.32
N THR A 202 -17.17 -48.97 6.57
CA THR A 202 -17.26 -50.11 5.64
C THR A 202 -16.80 -51.43 6.22
N LEU A 203 -15.77 -51.42 7.08
CA LEU A 203 -15.09 -52.63 7.56
C LEU A 203 -15.22 -52.78 9.08
N THR A 204 -15.25 -54.02 9.55
CA THR A 204 -15.29 -54.34 10.99
C THR A 204 -14.27 -55.42 11.36
N GLY A 205 -13.97 -55.57 12.65
CA GLY A 205 -13.10 -56.64 13.15
C GLY A 205 -11.65 -56.58 12.65
N ALA A 206 -11.14 -57.72 12.16
CA ALA A 206 -9.75 -57.89 11.72
C ALA A 206 -9.45 -57.17 10.40
N GLU A 207 -10.40 -57.17 9.45
CA GLU A 207 -10.25 -56.52 8.15
C GLU A 207 -10.10 -55.00 8.30
N ARG A 208 -10.86 -54.39 9.22
CA ARG A 208 -10.70 -52.98 9.58
C ARG A 208 -9.30 -52.68 10.09
N LYS A 209 -8.74 -53.52 10.97
CA LYS A 209 -7.40 -53.33 11.51
C LYS A 209 -6.34 -53.44 10.41
N ALA A 210 -6.47 -54.41 9.52
CA ALA A 210 -5.58 -54.56 8.37
C ALA A 210 -5.62 -53.33 7.44
N ALA A 211 -6.83 -52.84 7.13
CA ALA A 211 -7.00 -51.63 6.31
C ALA A 211 -6.43 -50.38 6.98
N LEU A 212 -6.59 -50.21 8.30
CA LEU A 212 -5.99 -49.10 9.04
C LEU A 212 -4.45 -49.19 9.09
N CYS A 213 -3.89 -50.40 9.16
CA CYS A 213 -2.44 -50.58 9.06
C CYS A 213 -1.92 -50.19 7.67
N ALA A 214 -2.59 -50.64 6.59
CA ALA A 214 -2.22 -50.25 5.23
C ALA A 214 -2.32 -48.72 5.03
N LEU A 215 -3.36 -48.08 5.56
CA LEU A 215 -3.50 -46.62 5.54
C LEU A 215 -2.35 -45.92 6.28
N LEU A 216 -1.93 -46.45 7.43
CA LEU A 216 -0.77 -45.93 8.17
C LEU A 216 0.52 -46.07 7.36
N GLU A 217 0.72 -47.19 6.67
CA GLU A 217 1.88 -47.40 5.79
C GLU A 217 1.91 -46.35 4.67
N GLU A 218 0.80 -46.14 3.97
CA GLU A 218 0.66 -45.09 2.96
C GLU A 218 0.96 -43.69 3.53
N GLU A 219 0.46 -43.39 4.74
CA GLU A 219 0.76 -42.13 5.42
C GLU A 219 2.26 -41.96 5.65
N THR A 220 2.95 -43.00 6.13
CA THR A 220 4.39 -42.93 6.39
C THR A 220 5.21 -42.71 5.12
N GLU A 221 4.81 -43.32 4.00
CA GLU A 221 5.43 -43.09 2.69
C GLU A 221 5.23 -41.65 2.22
N LEU A 222 4.02 -41.11 2.35
CA LEU A 222 3.73 -39.72 2.02
C LEU A 222 4.53 -38.74 2.89
N ILE A 223 4.63 -39.00 4.20
CA ILE A 223 5.44 -38.19 5.11
C ILE A 223 6.92 -38.25 4.73
N ALA A 224 7.44 -39.42 4.34
CA ALA A 224 8.82 -39.57 3.88
C ALA A 224 9.07 -38.78 2.59
N CYS A 225 8.15 -38.84 1.62
CA CYS A 225 8.19 -38.05 0.40
C CYS A 225 8.18 -36.54 0.69
N ILE A 226 7.30 -36.08 1.58
CA ILE A 226 7.27 -34.68 2.02
C ILE A 226 8.60 -34.28 2.67
N GLY A 227 9.18 -35.15 3.50
CA GLY A 227 10.50 -34.97 4.11
C GLY A 227 11.60 -34.77 3.06
N MET A 228 11.61 -35.58 2.00
CA MET A 228 12.56 -35.45 0.89
C MET A 228 12.42 -34.11 0.15
N HIS A 229 11.18 -33.69 -0.14
CA HIS A 229 10.92 -32.36 -0.72
C HIS A 229 11.36 -31.23 0.22
N LYS A 230 11.15 -31.36 1.53
CA LYS A 230 11.61 -30.39 2.54
C LYS A 230 13.14 -30.26 2.53
N LEU A 231 13.86 -31.37 2.38
CA LEU A 231 15.33 -31.36 2.26
C LEU A 231 15.80 -30.62 1.00
N ASP A 232 15.26 -30.95 -0.18
CA ASP A 232 15.61 -30.28 -1.44
C ASP A 232 15.28 -28.78 -1.41
N ALA A 233 14.08 -28.42 -0.92
CA ALA A 233 13.67 -27.04 -0.72
C ALA A 233 14.61 -26.30 0.23
N ASN A 234 15.00 -26.91 1.35
CA ASN A 234 15.93 -26.32 2.31
C ASN A 234 17.32 -26.10 1.70
N LEU A 235 17.83 -27.03 0.88
CA LEU A 235 19.11 -26.86 0.17
C LEU A 235 19.07 -25.65 -0.78
N LYS A 236 18.02 -25.56 -1.61
CA LYS A 236 17.82 -24.43 -2.54
C LYS A 236 17.62 -23.11 -1.81
N ASN A 237 16.81 -23.11 -0.73
CA ASN A 237 16.56 -21.93 0.08
C ASN A 237 17.81 -21.46 0.83
N ARG A 238 18.65 -22.38 1.33
CA ARG A 238 19.92 -22.06 1.96
C ARG A 238 20.86 -21.36 0.98
N GLN A 239 20.98 -21.85 -0.24
CA GLN A 239 21.77 -21.20 -1.30
C GLN A 239 21.25 -19.79 -1.61
N LYS A 240 19.92 -19.63 -1.79
CA LYS A 240 19.29 -18.32 -1.99
C LYS A 240 19.52 -17.38 -0.80
N ALA A 241 19.41 -17.87 0.43
CA ALA A 241 19.61 -17.08 1.63
C ALA A 241 21.07 -16.60 1.76
N ILE A 242 22.04 -17.44 1.41
CA ILE A 242 23.46 -17.06 1.36
C ILE A 242 23.67 -15.94 0.34
N LEU A 243 23.22 -16.13 -0.90
CA LEU A 243 23.34 -15.12 -1.95
C LEU A 243 22.61 -13.82 -1.58
N HIS A 244 21.44 -13.92 -0.97
CA HIS A 244 20.69 -12.75 -0.49
C HIS A 244 21.46 -12.00 0.60
N ALA A 245 22.02 -12.71 1.61
CA ALA A 245 22.83 -12.10 2.66
C ALA A 245 24.07 -11.39 2.10
N LEU A 246 24.80 -12.05 1.18
CA LEU A 246 25.95 -11.45 0.51
C LEU A 246 25.55 -10.25 -0.36
N SER A 247 24.44 -10.35 -1.09
CA SER A 247 23.89 -9.22 -1.86
C SER A 247 23.51 -8.04 -0.97
N LYS A 248 23.03 -8.30 0.25
CA LYS A 248 22.69 -7.26 1.21
C LYS A 248 23.94 -6.56 1.76
N CYS A 249 25.06 -7.28 1.91
CA CYS A 249 26.35 -6.67 2.25
C CYS A 249 26.90 -5.79 1.12
N ALA A 250 26.62 -6.17 -0.12
CA ALA A 250 27.07 -5.48 -1.33
C ALA A 250 26.19 -4.26 -1.71
N ARG A 251 25.04 -4.06 -1.06
CA ARG A 251 24.13 -2.95 -1.40
C ARG A 251 24.65 -1.61 -0.87
N PRO A 252 24.53 -0.52 -1.64
CA PRO A 252 24.87 0.81 -1.14
C PRO A 252 23.94 1.21 0.01
N ARG A 253 24.45 2.06 0.90
CA ARG A 253 23.64 2.61 1.99
C ARG A 253 22.67 3.63 1.40
N LYS A 254 21.39 3.54 1.79
CA LYS A 254 20.33 4.44 1.34
C LYS A 254 19.74 5.18 2.53
N TRP A 255 19.62 6.50 2.43
CA TRP A 255 18.89 7.32 3.39
C TRP A 255 18.13 8.43 2.66
N LYS A 256 17.03 8.89 3.26
CA LYS A 256 16.32 10.07 2.79
C LYS A 256 17.07 11.30 3.30
N ALA A 257 17.52 12.14 2.39
CA ALA A 257 18.05 13.45 2.73
C ALA A 257 16.90 14.37 3.24
N PHE A 258 17.27 15.51 3.82
CA PHE A 258 16.31 16.54 4.26
C PHE A 258 15.37 16.98 3.12
N ASP A 259 15.86 16.98 1.88
CA ASP A 259 15.11 17.33 0.67
C ASP A 259 14.11 16.23 0.22
N GLY A 260 13.93 15.16 0.98
CA GLY A 260 13.06 14.02 0.66
C GLY A 260 13.60 13.07 -0.42
N LYS A 261 14.71 13.42 -1.08
CA LYS A 261 15.40 12.57 -2.07
C LYS A 261 16.17 11.43 -1.39
N ILE A 262 16.08 10.22 -1.95
CA ILE A 262 16.86 9.07 -1.48
C ILE A 262 18.26 9.17 -2.08
N THR A 263 19.28 9.30 -1.22
CA THR A 263 20.69 9.30 -1.64
C THR A 263 21.29 7.92 -1.40
N GLU A 264 22.08 7.43 -2.36
CA GLU A 264 22.79 6.15 -2.27
C GLU A 264 24.30 6.41 -2.17
N MET A 265 24.97 5.75 -1.23
CA MET A 265 26.42 5.87 -1.03
C MET A 265 27.06 4.49 -0.93
N ASP A 266 28.11 4.30 -1.72
CA ASP A 266 29.05 3.20 -1.53
C ASP A 266 30.12 3.61 -0.51
N THR A 267 30.34 2.74 0.47
CA THR A 267 31.41 2.85 1.46
C THR A 267 32.51 1.84 1.12
N PRO A 268 33.74 2.01 1.62
CA PRO A 268 34.78 0.99 1.45
C PRO A 268 34.33 -0.40 1.87
N SER A 269 33.47 -0.51 2.90
CA SER A 269 32.90 -1.77 3.37
C SER A 269 31.89 -2.38 2.39
N THR A 270 31.03 -1.57 1.74
CA THR A 270 30.08 -2.09 0.74
C THR A 270 30.79 -2.45 -0.57
N VAL A 271 31.83 -1.71 -0.96
CA VAL A 271 32.71 -2.07 -2.10
C VAL A 271 33.40 -3.41 -1.83
N ARG A 272 33.99 -3.58 -0.63
CA ARG A 272 34.56 -4.87 -0.22
C ARG A 272 33.52 -6.00 -0.23
N GLY A 273 32.29 -5.72 0.21
CA GLY A 273 31.17 -6.65 0.12
C GLY A 273 30.83 -7.07 -1.32
N LYS A 274 30.89 -6.13 -2.29
CA LYS A 274 30.71 -6.40 -3.72
C LYS A 274 31.81 -7.32 -4.27
N GLU A 275 33.07 -7.02 -3.98
CA GLU A 275 34.22 -7.86 -4.38
C GLU A 275 34.06 -9.30 -3.89
N LEU A 276 33.77 -9.48 -2.58
CA LEU A 276 33.62 -10.81 -1.99
C LEU A 276 32.42 -11.58 -2.55
N LEU A 277 31.32 -10.89 -2.86
CA LEU A 277 30.15 -11.49 -3.51
C LEU A 277 30.48 -11.96 -4.93
N GLU A 278 31.20 -11.16 -5.71
CA GLU A 278 31.61 -11.53 -7.07
C GLU A 278 32.53 -12.75 -7.06
N ILE A 279 33.53 -12.77 -6.18
CA ILE A 279 34.41 -13.92 -6.01
C ILE A 279 33.60 -15.16 -5.61
N TYR A 280 32.66 -15.04 -4.67
CA TYR A 280 31.80 -16.17 -4.27
C TYR A 280 30.94 -16.69 -5.42
N ARG A 281 30.41 -15.80 -6.27
CA ARG A 281 29.66 -16.20 -7.48
C ARG A 281 30.56 -16.92 -8.47
N SER A 282 31.77 -16.42 -8.70
CA SER A 282 32.75 -17.01 -9.61
C SER A 282 33.21 -18.39 -9.13
N ILE A 283 33.40 -18.61 -7.83
CA ILE A 283 33.74 -19.93 -7.27
C ILE A 283 32.61 -20.95 -7.52
N ASN A 284 31.36 -20.53 -7.50
CA ASN A 284 30.19 -21.40 -7.62
C ASN A 284 29.63 -21.50 -9.05
N LYS A 285 30.24 -20.81 -10.02
CA LYS A 285 29.85 -20.92 -11.43
C LYS A 285 30.17 -22.33 -11.93
N LYS A 286 29.16 -23.01 -12.47
CA LYS A 286 29.30 -24.34 -13.07
C LYS A 286 29.78 -24.21 -14.52
N ASP A 287 30.39 -25.27 -15.03
CA ASP A 287 30.72 -25.45 -16.45
C ASP A 287 31.60 -24.32 -17.02
N ILE A 288 32.66 -23.97 -16.29
CA ILE A 288 33.65 -22.98 -16.72
C ILE A 288 34.92 -23.67 -17.25
N PRO A 289 35.56 -23.12 -18.29
CA PRO A 289 36.79 -23.68 -18.81
C PRO A 289 37.90 -23.66 -17.74
N LYS A 290 38.84 -24.61 -17.86
CA LYS A 290 39.90 -24.82 -16.85
C LYS A 290 40.74 -23.56 -16.61
N ASP A 291 41.00 -22.77 -17.64
CA ASP A 291 41.80 -21.55 -17.53
C ASP A 291 41.06 -20.46 -16.74
N GLU A 292 39.76 -20.27 -17.03
CA GLU A 292 38.91 -19.38 -16.24
C GLU A 292 38.83 -19.84 -14.78
N ARG A 293 38.67 -21.15 -14.53
CA ARG A 293 38.64 -21.69 -13.17
C ARG A 293 39.95 -21.42 -12.42
N THR A 294 41.09 -21.63 -13.07
CA THR A 294 42.40 -21.34 -12.49
C THR A 294 42.53 -19.85 -12.16
N SER A 295 42.07 -18.96 -13.03
CA SER A 295 42.08 -17.50 -12.78
C SER A 295 41.23 -17.11 -11.57
N VAL A 296 40.05 -17.72 -11.40
CA VAL A 296 39.18 -17.52 -10.24
C VAL A 296 39.86 -17.99 -8.96
N LEU A 297 40.46 -19.18 -8.97
CA LEU A 297 41.19 -19.74 -7.83
C LEU A 297 42.39 -18.88 -7.42
N LEU A 298 43.14 -18.34 -8.39
CA LEU A 298 44.22 -17.40 -8.13
C LEU A 298 43.70 -16.08 -7.54
N THR A 299 42.56 -15.58 -8.01
CA THR A 299 41.91 -14.40 -7.42
C THR A 299 41.56 -14.64 -5.96
N VAL A 300 40.97 -15.80 -5.62
CA VAL A 300 40.69 -16.20 -4.23
C VAL A 300 42.00 -16.26 -3.44
N LYS A 301 43.03 -16.91 -3.96
CA LYS A 301 44.35 -17.03 -3.34
C LYS A 301 44.92 -15.65 -2.96
N CYS A 302 44.91 -14.70 -3.89
CA CYS A 302 45.37 -13.33 -3.67
C CYS A 302 44.53 -12.58 -2.62
N THR A 303 43.21 -12.76 -2.60
CA THR A 303 42.35 -12.09 -1.61
C THR A 303 42.51 -12.64 -0.20
N VAL A 304 42.77 -13.93 -0.07
CA VAL A 304 42.87 -14.65 1.21
C VAL A 304 44.29 -14.55 1.80
N LYS A 305 45.34 -14.51 0.96
CA LYS A 305 46.74 -14.40 1.39
C LYS A 305 47.03 -13.14 2.22
N LYS A 306 46.17 -12.12 2.15
CA LYS A 306 46.28 -10.90 2.97
C LYS A 306 46.08 -11.15 4.47
N HIS A 307 45.55 -12.31 4.86
CA HIS A 307 45.19 -12.62 6.24
C HIS A 307 45.67 -14.03 6.63
N GLU A 308 46.45 -14.14 7.69
CA GLU A 308 47.04 -15.41 8.14
C GLU A 308 46.31 -15.97 9.36
N PHE A 309 45.36 -16.88 9.12
CA PHE A 309 44.66 -17.64 10.15
C PHE A 309 44.52 -19.10 9.70
N LYS A 310 44.25 -20.02 10.63
CA LYS A 310 44.10 -21.46 10.31
C LYS A 310 43.14 -21.73 9.15
N LEU A 311 42.01 -21.01 9.13
CA LEU A 311 41.01 -21.12 8.06
C LEU A 311 41.55 -20.70 6.68
N THR A 312 42.37 -19.65 6.62
CA THR A 312 42.94 -19.18 5.36
C THR A 312 44.02 -20.14 4.85
N GLN A 313 44.82 -20.72 5.74
CA GLN A 313 45.80 -21.76 5.39
C GLN A 313 45.13 -23.03 4.81
N GLU A 314 44.06 -23.52 5.44
CA GLU A 314 43.28 -24.65 4.94
C GLU A 314 42.66 -24.35 3.56
N LEU A 315 42.12 -23.14 3.38
CA LEU A 315 41.55 -22.72 2.10
C LEU A 315 42.63 -22.66 1.00
N LEU A 316 43.81 -22.11 1.29
CA LEU A 316 44.93 -22.03 0.35
C LEU A 316 45.42 -23.43 -0.06
N ALA A 317 45.57 -24.36 0.89
CA ALA A 317 45.99 -25.73 0.61
C ALA A 317 44.99 -26.47 -0.29
N LEU A 318 43.68 -26.25 -0.09
CA LEU A 318 42.65 -26.86 -0.94
C LEU A 318 42.61 -26.25 -2.34
N ILE A 319 42.85 -24.94 -2.46
CA ILE A 319 42.97 -24.26 -3.76
C ILE A 319 44.16 -24.82 -4.55
N ASP A 320 45.33 -24.95 -3.90
CA ASP A 320 46.52 -25.48 -4.55
C ASP A 320 46.33 -26.95 -4.97
N ARG A 321 45.61 -27.73 -4.15
CA ARG A 321 45.19 -29.09 -4.51
C ARG A 321 44.22 -29.13 -5.69
N GLU A 322 43.27 -28.20 -5.80
CA GLU A 322 42.36 -28.15 -6.96
C GLU A 322 43.15 -27.85 -8.25
N ILE A 323 44.09 -26.90 -8.20
CA ILE A 323 44.94 -26.53 -9.33
C ILE A 323 45.82 -27.72 -9.78
N ASP A 324 46.46 -28.44 -8.85
CA ASP A 324 47.28 -29.62 -9.17
C ASP A 324 46.44 -30.78 -9.75
N LEU A 325 45.24 -31.03 -9.22
CA LEU A 325 44.37 -32.08 -9.77
C LEU A 325 43.83 -31.71 -11.17
N MET A 326 43.56 -30.42 -11.41
CA MET A 326 43.14 -29.94 -12.72
C MET A 326 44.25 -30.01 -13.77
N SER A 327 45.49 -29.67 -13.41
CA SER A 327 46.65 -29.77 -14.30
C SER A 327 46.92 -31.22 -14.71
N ARG A 328 46.63 -32.18 -13.81
CA ARG A 328 46.66 -33.64 -14.07
C ARG A 328 45.43 -34.17 -14.82
N GLN A 329 44.54 -33.29 -15.28
CA GLN A 329 43.35 -33.63 -16.06
C GLN A 329 42.35 -34.57 -15.36
N VAL A 330 42.24 -34.51 -14.03
CA VAL A 330 41.21 -35.25 -13.29
C VAL A 330 39.81 -34.82 -13.75
N LYS A 331 38.89 -35.80 -13.87
CA LYS A 331 37.49 -35.56 -14.26
C LYS A 331 36.79 -34.63 -13.27
N GLU A 332 35.95 -33.72 -13.78
CA GLU A 332 35.27 -32.71 -12.96
C GLU A 332 34.34 -33.27 -11.88
N CYS A 333 33.68 -34.40 -12.15
CA CYS A 333 32.81 -35.08 -11.18
C CYS A 333 33.57 -35.47 -9.91
N ASN A 334 34.86 -35.81 -10.01
CA ASN A 334 35.70 -36.18 -8.87
C ASN A 334 36.14 -34.95 -8.04
N LEU A 335 36.01 -33.74 -8.58
CA LEU A 335 36.37 -32.49 -7.92
C LEU A 335 35.20 -31.84 -7.18
N GLU A 336 33.98 -32.35 -7.30
CA GLU A 336 32.78 -31.74 -6.70
C GLU A 336 32.89 -31.56 -5.18
N GLY A 337 33.39 -32.58 -4.47
CA GLY A 337 33.58 -32.52 -3.02
C GLY A 337 34.59 -31.44 -2.62
N LEU A 338 35.71 -31.35 -3.36
CA LEU A 338 36.75 -30.35 -3.15
C LEU A 338 36.22 -28.93 -3.41
N ARG A 339 35.52 -28.72 -4.54
CA ARG A 339 34.88 -27.46 -4.92
C ARG A 339 33.85 -27.00 -3.89
N LYS A 340 33.00 -27.92 -3.39
CA LYS A 340 32.04 -27.65 -2.31
C LYS A 340 32.73 -27.23 -1.01
N ARG A 341 33.86 -27.88 -0.66
CA ARG A 341 34.64 -27.55 0.54
C ARG A 341 35.28 -26.16 0.43
N ILE A 342 35.91 -25.84 -0.72
CA ILE A 342 36.47 -24.51 -1.01
C ILE A 342 35.40 -23.42 -0.91
N SER A 343 34.24 -23.62 -1.55
CA SER A 343 33.11 -22.68 -1.49
C SER A 343 32.59 -22.49 -0.05
N THR A 344 32.53 -23.56 0.74
CA THR A 344 32.06 -23.50 2.13
C THR A 344 33.05 -22.78 3.04
N LEU A 345 34.35 -23.04 2.90
CA LEU A 345 35.40 -22.35 3.66
C LEU A 345 35.51 -20.88 3.26
N PHE A 346 35.40 -20.56 1.97
CA PHE A 346 35.35 -19.18 1.52
C PHE A 346 34.09 -18.46 2.05
N LEU A 347 32.95 -19.13 2.15
CA LEU A 347 31.77 -18.55 2.80
C LEU A 347 32.00 -18.29 4.30
N GLN A 348 32.72 -19.18 5.00
CA GLN A 348 33.10 -18.94 6.40
C GLN A 348 34.05 -17.75 6.51
N TYR A 349 35.02 -17.62 5.60
CA TYR A 349 35.90 -16.47 5.48
C TYR A 349 35.10 -15.15 5.33
N ILE A 350 34.11 -15.10 4.43
CA ILE A 350 33.27 -13.90 4.24
C ILE A 350 32.41 -13.57 5.48
N LYS A 351 32.10 -14.57 6.33
CA LYS A 351 31.29 -14.37 7.54
C LYS A 351 32.07 -13.77 8.71
N ILE A 352 33.38 -13.65 8.61
CA ILE A 352 34.21 -13.03 9.65
C ILE A 352 34.02 -11.50 9.58
N PRO A 353 33.50 -10.85 10.64
CA PRO A 353 33.21 -9.41 10.65
C PRO A 353 34.41 -8.51 10.39
N GLU A 354 35.60 -8.92 10.84
CA GLU A 354 36.85 -8.19 10.62
C GLU A 354 37.21 -8.10 9.13
N LEU A 355 36.82 -9.11 8.35
CA LEU A 355 37.12 -9.23 6.91
C LEU A 355 36.00 -8.68 6.02
N ASN A 356 34.76 -8.71 6.53
CA ASN A 356 33.58 -8.16 5.88
C ASN A 356 32.73 -7.37 6.91
N PRO A 357 33.01 -6.08 7.10
CA PRO A 357 32.34 -5.29 8.13
C PRO A 357 30.80 -5.24 8.00
N GLU A 358 30.28 -5.32 6.77
CA GLU A 358 28.83 -5.26 6.53
C GLU A 358 28.10 -6.56 6.94
N ILE A 359 28.79 -7.70 7.06
CA ILE A 359 28.18 -8.96 7.52
C ILE A 359 27.78 -8.88 9.00
N ALA A 360 28.46 -8.06 9.80
CA ALA A 360 28.24 -7.93 11.24
C ALA A 360 26.77 -7.64 11.57
N ARG A 361 26.11 -6.80 10.76
CA ARG A 361 24.69 -6.42 10.94
C ARG A 361 23.71 -7.53 10.59
N LEU A 362 24.16 -8.56 9.88
CA LEU A 362 23.34 -9.67 9.38
C LEU A 362 23.52 -10.95 10.19
N LEU A 363 24.55 -11.02 11.05
CA LEU A 363 24.75 -12.14 11.95
C LEU A 363 23.69 -12.13 13.06
N LYS A 364 23.12 -13.31 13.35
CA LYS A 364 22.09 -13.47 14.38
C LYS A 364 22.64 -13.34 15.80
N ALA A 365 23.88 -13.77 16.02
CA ALA A 365 24.54 -13.68 17.31
C ALA A 365 25.19 -12.30 17.45
N PRO A 366 24.89 -11.54 18.52
CA PRO A 366 25.67 -10.37 18.91
C PRO A 366 27.15 -10.74 19.06
N GLN A 367 28.03 -9.83 18.64
CA GLN A 367 29.48 -10.02 18.82
C GLN A 367 29.91 -9.89 20.29
N ASP A 368 29.14 -9.14 21.09
CA ASP A 368 29.39 -8.95 22.53
C ASP A 368 28.76 -10.08 23.35
N PRO A 369 29.55 -10.90 24.06
CA PRO A 369 29.02 -12.00 24.89
C PRO A 369 28.09 -11.52 26.01
N LEU A 370 28.34 -10.33 26.56
CA LEU A 370 27.54 -9.75 27.65
C LEU A 370 26.12 -9.35 27.20
N LYS A 371 25.90 -9.11 25.90
CA LYS A 371 24.57 -8.84 25.34
C LYS A 371 23.75 -10.12 25.14
N LEU A 372 24.39 -11.28 25.10
CA LEU A 372 23.72 -12.59 25.00
C LEU A 372 22.97 -12.95 26.29
N TYR A 373 23.46 -12.55 27.46
CA TYR A 373 22.82 -12.91 28.73
C TYR A 373 21.52 -12.13 29.02
N LYS A 374 21.25 -11.05 28.27
CA LYS A 374 20.03 -10.26 28.41
C LYS A 374 18.99 -10.75 27.39
N ASN A 375 17.78 -11.08 27.86
CA ASN A 375 16.61 -11.49 27.03
C ASN A 375 16.69 -12.87 26.38
N VAL A 376 17.33 -13.83 27.05
CA VAL A 376 17.36 -15.23 26.62
C VAL A 376 16.51 -16.07 27.58
N TYR A 377 15.71 -16.95 27.01
CA TYR A 377 14.77 -17.81 27.72
C TYR A 377 14.97 -19.27 27.34
N PHE A 378 14.65 -20.16 28.27
CA PHE A 378 14.81 -21.59 28.11
C PHE A 378 13.55 -22.20 27.49
N CYS A 379 13.71 -22.96 26.41
CA CYS A 379 12.63 -23.76 25.84
C CYS A 379 12.61 -25.16 26.48
N HIS A 380 11.51 -25.51 27.15
CA HIS A 380 11.35 -26.81 27.81
C HIS A 380 11.22 -28.00 26.84
N SER A 381 11.01 -27.78 25.54
CA SER A 381 10.82 -28.86 24.55
C SER A 381 12.07 -29.20 23.76
N CYS A 382 12.96 -28.23 23.51
CA CYS A 382 14.21 -28.48 22.78
C CYS A 382 15.45 -28.19 23.62
N GLU A 383 15.27 -27.85 24.90
CA GLU A 383 16.34 -27.59 25.87
C GLU A 383 17.34 -26.51 25.45
N ASN A 384 16.95 -25.66 24.49
CA ASN A 384 17.79 -24.59 23.99
C ASN A 384 17.45 -23.25 24.64
N TYR A 385 18.49 -22.46 24.88
CA TYR A 385 18.40 -21.05 25.26
C TYR A 385 18.22 -20.20 24.00
N LEU A 386 17.09 -19.51 23.88
CA LEU A 386 16.72 -18.72 22.70
C LEU A 386 16.32 -17.30 23.08
N ALA A 387 16.44 -16.37 22.14
CA ALA A 387 16.03 -14.99 22.34
C ALA A 387 14.50 -14.89 22.54
N SER A 388 14.06 -13.86 23.25
CA SER A 388 12.63 -13.56 23.49
C SER A 388 11.75 -13.56 22.24
N THR A 389 12.31 -13.14 21.10
CA THR A 389 11.62 -13.07 19.80
C THR A 389 11.26 -14.43 19.20
N GLU A 390 11.93 -15.50 19.64
CA GLU A 390 11.72 -16.87 19.16
C GLU A 390 10.59 -17.60 19.91
N PHE A 391 10.00 -16.96 20.92
CA PHE A 391 8.85 -17.50 21.65
C PHE A 391 7.57 -16.82 21.18
N PRO A 392 6.52 -17.60 20.85
CA PRO A 392 5.18 -17.06 20.86
C PRO A 392 4.81 -16.77 22.32
N ILE A 393 4.13 -15.66 22.57
CA ILE A 393 3.55 -15.31 23.86
C ILE A 393 2.05 -15.31 23.62
N PRO A 394 1.39 -16.46 23.82
CA PRO A 394 -0.07 -16.54 23.77
C PRO A 394 -0.70 -15.51 24.67
N ALA A 395 -1.83 -14.95 24.24
CA ALA A 395 -2.51 -13.91 24.99
C ALA A 395 -3.10 -14.40 26.34
N ASN A 396 -3.12 -15.71 26.58
CA ASN A 396 -3.65 -16.35 27.78
C ASN A 396 -2.55 -16.91 28.72
N SER A 397 -1.29 -16.99 28.28
CA SER A 397 -0.22 -17.64 29.06
C SER A 397 0.59 -16.63 29.87
N ARG A 398 0.80 -16.92 31.16
CA ARG A 398 1.67 -16.14 32.04
C ARG A 398 3.13 -16.59 32.02
N THR A 399 3.41 -17.73 31.40
CA THR A 399 4.73 -18.36 31.37
C THR A 399 5.25 -18.47 29.95
N ILE A 400 6.57 -18.35 29.81
CA ILE A 400 7.25 -18.53 28.52
C ILE A 400 7.27 -20.03 28.24
N GLY A 401 6.50 -20.42 27.22
CA GLY A 401 6.29 -21.82 26.85
C GLY A 401 7.33 -22.35 25.88
N ARG A 402 6.84 -23.05 24.86
CA ARG A 402 7.66 -23.67 23.80
C ARG A 402 8.10 -22.60 22.80
N CYS A 403 9.29 -22.77 22.19
CA CYS A 403 9.72 -21.90 21.11
C CYS A 403 8.91 -22.13 19.82
N ARG A 404 8.96 -21.17 18.90
CA ARG A 404 8.22 -21.24 17.61
C ARG A 404 8.54 -22.48 16.81
N SER A 405 9.80 -22.92 16.79
CA SER A 405 10.21 -24.14 16.09
C SER A 405 9.56 -25.39 16.69
N CYS A 406 9.53 -25.52 18.01
CA CYS A 406 8.86 -26.64 18.68
C CYS A 406 7.35 -26.58 18.49
N TYR A 407 6.75 -25.39 18.48
CA TYR A 407 5.33 -25.22 18.20
C TYR A 407 4.98 -25.67 16.77
N GLN A 408 5.79 -25.28 15.79
CA GLN A 408 5.63 -25.72 14.39
C GLN A 408 5.76 -27.24 14.26
N LEU A 409 6.76 -27.85 14.90
CA LEU A 409 6.94 -29.30 14.88
C LEU A 409 5.78 -30.04 15.55
N ASP A 410 5.26 -29.53 16.67
CA ASP A 410 4.09 -30.12 17.34
C ASP A 410 2.83 -30.03 16.48
N ASN A 411 2.65 -28.92 15.74
CA ASN A 411 1.57 -28.79 14.76
C ASN A 411 1.74 -29.79 13.60
N GLU A 412 2.92 -29.85 12.96
CA GLU A 412 3.21 -30.83 11.89
C GLU A 412 2.95 -32.28 12.34
N ALA A 413 3.27 -32.61 13.59
CA ALA A 413 3.13 -33.95 14.13
C ALA A 413 1.71 -34.30 14.59
N ARG A 414 0.97 -33.36 15.20
CA ARG A 414 -0.31 -33.64 15.89
C ARG A 414 -1.52 -33.07 15.17
N GLN A 415 -1.61 -31.74 15.08
CA GLN A 415 -2.84 -31.06 14.68
C GLN A 415 -2.95 -30.85 13.17
N ARG A 416 -1.80 -30.65 12.50
CA ARG A 416 -1.68 -30.37 11.06
C ARG A 416 -2.63 -29.26 10.62
N GLU A 417 -2.72 -28.20 11.42
CA GLU A 417 -3.53 -27.02 11.12
C GLU A 417 -2.80 -26.10 10.13
N ALA A 418 -3.53 -25.58 9.14
CA ALA A 418 -2.99 -24.63 8.16
C ALA A 418 -3.22 -23.18 8.61
N TYR A 419 -2.19 -22.53 9.13
CA TYR A 419 -2.29 -21.16 9.66
C TYR A 419 -2.22 -20.04 8.60
N LEU A 420 -1.90 -20.36 7.34
CA LEU A 420 -1.65 -19.36 6.30
C LEU A 420 -2.83 -18.40 6.10
N LYS A 421 -4.06 -18.92 6.10
CA LYS A 421 -5.28 -18.13 5.89
C LYS A 421 -5.46 -17.11 7.01
N TYR A 422 -5.33 -17.56 8.26
CA TYR A 422 -5.37 -16.71 9.45
C TYR A 422 -4.25 -15.67 9.45
N ARG A 423 -3.05 -16.04 9.00
CA ARG A 423 -1.94 -15.10 8.87
C ARG A 423 -2.27 -13.94 7.91
N LEU A 424 -2.88 -14.23 6.77
CA LEU A 424 -3.29 -13.20 5.81
C LEU A 424 -4.33 -12.25 6.43
N ILE A 425 -5.29 -12.78 7.18
CA ILE A 425 -6.27 -11.96 7.91
C ILE A 425 -5.54 -11.06 8.93
N LEU A 426 -4.57 -11.59 9.69
CA LEU A 426 -3.79 -10.82 10.67
C LEU A 426 -2.95 -9.73 10.02
N GLU A 427 -2.32 -10.03 8.88
CA GLU A 427 -1.49 -9.08 8.13
C GLU A 427 -2.35 -7.96 7.54
N ASN A 428 -3.54 -8.28 7.01
CA ASN A 428 -4.49 -7.28 6.53
C ASN A 428 -5.00 -6.39 7.66
N LEU A 429 -5.37 -6.99 8.80
CA LEU A 429 -5.78 -6.27 10.01
C LEU A 429 -4.69 -5.30 10.49
N ARG A 430 -3.44 -5.77 10.55
CA ARG A 430 -2.31 -4.91 10.98
C ARG A 430 -2.08 -3.74 10.03
N LYS A 431 -2.25 -3.95 8.72
CA LYS A 431 -2.14 -2.87 7.74
C LYS A 431 -3.25 -1.85 7.92
N SER A 432 -4.51 -2.31 7.98
CA SER A 432 -5.66 -1.42 8.16
C SER A 432 -5.55 -0.60 9.44
N GLU A 433 -5.00 -1.16 10.52
CA GLU A 433 -4.85 -0.47 11.80
C GLU A 433 -3.73 0.58 11.79
N VAL A 434 -2.67 0.36 11.01
CA VAL A 434 -1.63 1.38 10.79
C VAL A 434 -2.19 2.58 10.01
N ASP A 435 -3.15 2.36 9.11
CA ASP A 435 -3.75 3.43 8.30
C ASP A 435 -4.57 4.43 9.12
N TYR A 436 -5.10 4.02 10.29
CA TYR A 436 -5.84 4.93 11.19
C TYR A 436 -4.93 5.93 11.92
N GLN A 437 -3.62 5.66 12.06
CA GLN A 437 -2.66 6.53 12.76
C GLN A 437 -2.99 6.85 14.24
N ASP A 438 -3.85 6.05 14.87
CA ASP A 438 -4.32 6.24 16.27
C ASP A 438 -3.37 5.65 17.34
N ASP A 439 -2.14 5.25 16.99
CA ASP A 439 -1.20 4.54 17.86
C ASP A 439 -1.79 3.25 18.50
N SER A 440 -2.66 2.55 17.77
CA SER A 440 -3.27 1.28 18.22
C SER A 440 -2.22 0.20 18.44
N LYS A 441 -2.11 -0.32 19.67
CA LYS A 441 -1.05 -1.29 20.05
C LYS A 441 -1.57 -2.71 20.27
N ILE A 442 -2.87 -2.85 20.52
CA ILE A 442 -3.49 -4.14 20.88
C ILE A 442 -3.36 -5.16 19.74
N VAL A 443 -3.51 -4.72 18.49
CA VAL A 443 -3.42 -5.55 17.28
C VAL A 443 -2.06 -6.26 17.15
N PHE A 444 -0.99 -5.62 17.63
CA PHE A 444 0.37 -6.16 17.55
C PHE A 444 0.69 -7.14 18.70
N LEU A 445 -0.13 -7.16 19.75
CA LEU A 445 -0.04 -8.15 20.83
C LEU A 445 -0.65 -9.50 20.40
N VAL A 446 -1.66 -9.48 19.55
CA VAL A 446 -2.34 -10.70 19.06
C VAL A 446 -1.41 -11.49 18.13
N GLN A 447 -1.21 -12.76 18.46
CA GLN A 447 -0.41 -13.69 17.66
C GLN A 447 -1.26 -14.57 16.74
N LEU A 448 -0.64 -15.39 15.89
CA LEU A 448 -1.39 -16.25 14.97
C LEU A 448 -2.34 -17.24 15.68
N PRO A 449 -1.93 -17.95 16.75
CA PRO A 449 -2.84 -18.87 17.45
C PRO A 449 -4.02 -18.15 18.11
N ASP A 450 -3.79 -16.92 18.60
CA ASP A 450 -4.84 -16.08 19.17
C ASP A 450 -5.88 -15.71 18.12
N LEU A 451 -5.45 -15.34 16.91
CA LEU A 451 -6.36 -15.03 15.81
C LEU A 451 -7.09 -16.27 15.30
N HIS A 452 -6.41 -17.42 15.24
CA HIS A 452 -7.02 -18.69 14.89
C HIS A 452 -8.20 -18.99 15.82
N TYR A 453 -7.96 -18.93 17.14
CA TYR A 453 -9.02 -19.10 18.14
C TYR A 453 -10.15 -18.09 17.99
N LEU A 454 -9.83 -16.82 17.71
CA LEU A 454 -10.83 -15.79 17.49
C LEU A 454 -11.73 -16.14 16.29
N VAL A 455 -11.16 -16.54 15.16
CA VAL A 455 -11.95 -16.89 13.96
C VAL A 455 -12.74 -18.18 14.16
N GLU A 456 -12.13 -19.24 14.68
CA GLU A 456 -12.77 -20.56 14.77
C GLU A 456 -13.75 -20.66 15.94
N ASN A 457 -13.32 -20.31 17.16
CA ASN A 457 -14.12 -20.57 18.37
C ASN A 457 -15.10 -19.45 18.70
N ILE A 458 -14.78 -18.20 18.34
CA ILE A 458 -15.65 -17.04 18.65
C ILE A 458 -16.54 -16.71 17.45
N TRP A 459 -15.99 -16.75 16.24
CA TRP A 459 -16.71 -16.40 15.02
C TRP A 459 -17.17 -17.60 14.17
N ASN A 460 -16.83 -18.84 14.53
CA ASN A 460 -17.22 -20.07 13.82
C ASN A 460 -16.84 -20.10 12.34
N CYS A 461 -15.73 -19.44 11.96
CA CYS A 461 -15.26 -19.32 10.57
C CYS A 461 -16.29 -18.72 9.60
N GLN A 462 -17.24 -17.91 10.11
CA GLN A 462 -18.32 -17.34 9.31
C GLN A 462 -18.37 -15.83 9.42
N SER A 463 -18.70 -15.16 8.32
CA SER A 463 -19.05 -13.73 8.35
C SER A 463 -20.28 -13.51 9.24
N ALA A 464 -20.31 -12.37 9.93
CA ALA A 464 -21.39 -12.05 10.85
C ALA A 464 -22.73 -11.80 10.12
N LEU A 465 -22.69 -11.29 8.89
CA LEU A 465 -23.88 -10.86 8.14
C LEU A 465 -24.33 -11.95 7.16
N SER A 466 -23.52 -12.31 6.16
CA SER A 466 -23.88 -13.33 5.15
C SER A 466 -23.71 -14.79 5.59
N ALA A 467 -23.10 -15.05 6.76
CA ALA A 467 -22.68 -16.39 7.19
C ALA A 467 -21.79 -17.13 6.18
N SER A 468 -21.05 -16.39 5.34
CA SER A 468 -20.09 -16.93 4.39
C SER A 468 -18.91 -17.58 5.10
N SER A 469 -18.54 -18.79 4.69
CA SER A 469 -17.42 -19.57 5.24
C SER A 469 -16.12 -19.47 4.41
N GLU A 470 -16.10 -18.62 3.38
CA GLU A 470 -14.92 -18.47 2.51
C GLU A 470 -13.82 -17.65 3.22
N LEU A 471 -12.92 -18.33 3.94
CA LEU A 471 -11.85 -17.72 4.74
C LEU A 471 -10.98 -16.69 4.00
N TYR A 472 -10.82 -16.79 2.68
CA TYR A 472 -10.02 -15.84 1.89
C TYR A 472 -10.70 -14.48 1.68
N ASP A 473 -12.02 -14.45 1.79
CA ASP A 473 -12.81 -13.23 1.64
C ASP A 473 -13.12 -12.59 2.99
N LEU A 474 -12.87 -13.30 4.10
CA LEU A 474 -13.10 -12.80 5.44
C LEU A 474 -12.01 -11.81 5.87
N VAL A 475 -12.44 -10.73 6.50
CA VAL A 475 -11.62 -9.66 7.07
C VAL A 475 -12.16 -9.31 8.45
N MET A 476 -11.25 -9.01 9.38
CA MET A 476 -11.63 -8.46 10.68
C MET A 476 -11.52 -6.95 10.66
N VAL A 477 -12.56 -6.27 11.14
CA VAL A 477 -12.64 -4.82 11.23
C VAL A 477 -13.06 -4.40 12.63
N ARG A 478 -12.78 -3.15 13.02
CA ARG A 478 -13.32 -2.51 14.23
C ARG A 478 -14.86 -2.58 14.19
N TRP A 479 -15.47 -3.06 15.27
CA TRP A 479 -16.93 -2.99 15.41
C TRP A 479 -17.39 -1.55 15.62
N ASP A 480 -16.79 -0.86 16.58
CA ASP A 480 -16.93 0.58 16.78
C ASP A 480 -15.66 1.31 16.35
N LYS A 481 -15.81 2.25 15.41
CA LYS A 481 -14.72 3.04 14.81
C LYS A 481 -14.06 3.98 15.79
N GLN A 482 -14.80 4.42 16.82
CA GLN A 482 -14.30 5.38 17.81
C GLN A 482 -13.25 4.77 18.74
N HIS A 483 -13.25 3.45 18.86
CA HIS A 483 -12.36 2.71 19.74
C HIS A 483 -11.29 1.98 18.93
N GLU A 484 -10.08 1.84 19.50
CA GLU A 484 -9.04 1.03 18.87
C GLU A 484 -9.50 -0.42 18.68
N TRP A 485 -8.94 -1.10 17.69
CA TRP A 485 -9.23 -2.51 17.52
C TRP A 485 -8.75 -3.31 18.72
N SER A 486 -9.61 -4.21 19.18
CA SER A 486 -9.32 -5.19 20.22
C SER A 486 -10.15 -6.44 19.96
N PRO A 487 -9.79 -7.63 20.46
CA PRO A 487 -10.58 -8.84 20.29
C PRO A 487 -12.07 -8.70 20.67
N TRP A 488 -12.40 -7.78 21.60
CA TRP A 488 -13.75 -7.43 22.06
C TRP A 488 -14.33 -6.16 21.44
N ASN A 489 -13.70 -5.63 20.39
CA ASN A 489 -14.19 -4.57 19.50
C ASN A 489 -13.94 -5.00 18.04
N THR A 490 -14.27 -6.24 17.70
CA THR A 490 -14.07 -6.80 16.35
C THR A 490 -15.37 -7.25 15.71
N ILE A 491 -15.39 -7.28 14.39
CA ILE A 491 -16.38 -8.03 13.63
C ILE A 491 -15.70 -8.76 12.47
N LEU A 492 -16.08 -10.01 12.23
CA LEU A 492 -15.63 -10.79 11.09
C LEU A 492 -16.65 -10.65 9.94
N LEU A 493 -16.23 -10.10 8.82
CA LEU A 493 -17.09 -9.77 7.67
C LEU A 493 -16.41 -10.19 6.36
N THR A 494 -17.15 -10.30 5.26
CA THR A 494 -16.54 -10.33 3.92
C THR A 494 -15.93 -8.96 3.58
N LYS A 495 -15.07 -8.87 2.56
CA LYS A 495 -14.48 -7.58 2.14
C LYS A 495 -15.54 -6.54 1.79
N GLU A 496 -16.58 -6.95 1.07
CA GLU A 496 -17.68 -6.06 0.67
C GLU A 496 -18.52 -5.60 1.86
N GLU A 497 -18.81 -6.52 2.78
CA GLU A 497 -19.51 -6.22 4.03
C GLU A 497 -18.69 -5.28 4.91
N ALA A 498 -17.38 -5.48 4.98
CA ALA A 498 -16.45 -4.62 5.69
C ALA A 498 -16.48 -3.20 5.12
N ASP A 499 -16.41 -3.04 3.79
CA ASP A 499 -16.49 -1.74 3.14
C ASP A 499 -17.83 -1.04 3.38
N ALA A 500 -18.94 -1.80 3.39
CA ALA A 500 -20.25 -1.28 3.73
C ALA A 500 -20.32 -0.84 5.21
N HIS A 501 -19.82 -1.67 6.12
CA HIS A 501 -19.75 -1.38 7.56
C HIS A 501 -18.89 -0.13 7.85
N LEU A 502 -17.77 0.01 7.15
CA LEU A 502 -16.89 1.16 7.25
C LEU A 502 -17.49 2.48 6.71
N LYS A 503 -18.58 2.42 5.95
CA LYS A 503 -19.33 3.62 5.52
C LYS A 503 -20.44 4.04 6.50
N LEU A 504 -20.78 3.20 7.49
CA LEU A 504 -21.87 3.49 8.44
C LEU A 504 -21.49 4.58 9.44
N CYS A 505 -22.39 5.55 9.66
CA CYS A 505 -22.19 6.63 10.64
C CYS A 505 -22.61 6.24 12.07
N SER A 506 -23.60 5.35 12.22
CA SER A 506 -24.12 4.94 13.53
C SER A 506 -24.58 3.49 13.54
N LEU A 507 -23.98 2.68 14.40
CA LEU A 507 -24.27 1.24 14.52
C LEU A 507 -25.70 0.98 15.01
N GLN A 508 -26.15 1.71 16.03
CA GLN A 508 -27.46 1.54 16.68
C GLN A 508 -28.66 1.82 15.77
N LYS A 509 -28.48 2.65 14.73
CA LYS A 509 -29.53 2.95 13.75
C LYS A 509 -29.53 1.98 12.57
N THR A 510 -28.40 1.32 12.31
CA THR A 510 -28.24 0.48 11.12
C THR A 510 -28.48 -0.99 11.42
N TYR A 511 -28.00 -1.47 12.57
CA TYR A 511 -28.16 -2.86 12.99
C TYR A 511 -29.32 -3.01 13.96
N GLU A 512 -30.07 -4.10 13.82
CA GLU A 512 -31.14 -4.46 14.74
C GLU A 512 -30.60 -4.86 16.12
N ALA A 513 -31.34 -4.55 17.18
CA ALA A 513 -30.94 -4.83 18.56
C ALA A 513 -30.57 -6.31 18.85
N PRO A 514 -31.28 -7.33 18.31
CA PRO A 514 -30.90 -8.74 18.51
C PRO A 514 -29.51 -9.07 17.95
N PHE A 515 -29.16 -8.46 16.82
CA PHE A 515 -27.85 -8.65 16.18
C PHE A 515 -26.73 -8.02 17.02
N ILE A 516 -26.95 -6.81 17.52
CA ILE A 516 -26.01 -6.12 18.41
C ILE A 516 -25.76 -6.97 19.67
N CYS A 517 -26.83 -7.47 20.31
CA CYS A 517 -26.71 -8.34 21.49
C CYS A 517 -25.90 -9.61 21.20
N LYS A 518 -26.10 -10.24 20.03
CA LYS A 518 -25.32 -11.41 19.60
C LYS A 518 -23.83 -11.10 19.45
N ILE A 519 -23.49 -9.91 18.94
CA ILE A 519 -22.10 -9.44 18.81
C ILE A 519 -21.49 -9.17 20.19
N GLU A 520 -22.22 -8.49 21.06
CA GLU A 520 -21.78 -8.21 22.43
C GLU A 520 -21.49 -9.51 23.20
N GLN A 521 -22.31 -10.55 23.03
CA GLN A 521 -22.05 -11.88 23.61
C GLN A 521 -20.73 -12.48 23.10
N LYS A 522 -20.42 -12.35 21.81
CA LYS A 522 -19.13 -12.77 21.24
C LYS A 522 -17.97 -11.94 21.81
N HIS A 523 -18.15 -10.63 21.96
CA HIS A 523 -17.14 -9.75 22.56
C HIS A 523 -16.88 -10.09 24.03
N ILE A 524 -17.90 -10.46 24.80
CA ILE A 524 -17.74 -10.92 26.19
C ILE A 524 -16.90 -12.21 26.22
N ARG A 525 -17.19 -13.19 25.34
CA ARG A 525 -16.39 -14.41 25.21
C ARG A 525 -14.93 -14.09 24.86
N ALA A 526 -14.72 -13.18 23.91
CA ALA A 526 -13.38 -12.71 23.54
C ALA A 526 -12.66 -12.07 24.73
N ARG A 527 -13.34 -11.17 25.46
CA ARG A 527 -12.77 -10.48 26.62
C ARG A 527 -12.32 -11.44 27.72
N ASN A 528 -13.07 -12.51 27.95
CA ASN A 528 -12.72 -13.54 28.93
C ASN A 528 -11.47 -14.33 28.53
N TYR A 529 -11.36 -14.70 27.24
CA TYR A 529 -10.18 -15.41 26.74
C TYR A 529 -8.93 -14.51 26.69
N PHE A 530 -9.09 -13.25 26.26
CA PHE A 530 -8.02 -12.28 26.07
C PHE A 530 -7.80 -11.34 27.26
N ALA A 531 -8.16 -11.77 28.48
CA ALA A 531 -8.18 -10.93 29.67
C ALA A 531 -6.80 -10.32 30.05
N GLN A 532 -5.69 -10.89 29.56
CA GLN A 532 -4.33 -10.39 29.86
C GLN A 532 -3.87 -9.27 28.91
N ILE A 533 -4.46 -9.16 27.71
CA ILE A 533 -4.09 -8.16 26.70
C ILE A 533 -4.21 -6.71 27.23
N PRO A 534 -5.30 -6.33 27.93
CA PRO A 534 -5.40 -4.99 28.53
C PRO A 534 -4.28 -4.67 29.50
N ALA A 535 -3.86 -5.64 30.33
CA ALA A 535 -2.75 -5.43 31.26
C ALA A 535 -1.45 -5.19 30.49
N MET A 536 -1.15 -6.01 29.48
CA MET A 536 0.04 -5.87 28.63
C MET A 536 0.07 -4.55 27.84
N SER A 537 -1.08 -4.09 27.34
CA SER A 537 -1.15 -2.85 26.55
C SER A 537 -0.81 -1.61 27.38
N THR A 538 -1.16 -1.58 28.67
CA THR A 538 -0.78 -0.49 29.58
C THR A 538 0.73 -0.38 29.78
N PHE A 539 1.45 -1.51 29.85
CA PHE A 539 2.92 -1.52 29.93
C PHE A 539 3.58 -1.00 28.65
N LEU A 540 3.03 -1.33 27.48
CA LEU A 540 3.51 -0.81 26.20
C LEU A 540 3.31 0.71 26.09
N ARG A 541 2.15 1.23 26.52
CA ARG A 541 1.88 2.68 26.53
C ARG A 541 2.81 3.44 27.49
N ARG A 542 3.11 2.87 28.67
CA ARG A 542 4.09 3.47 29.62
C ARG A 542 5.52 3.49 29.07
N SER A 543 5.94 2.41 28.41
CA SER A 543 7.29 2.31 27.83
C SER A 543 7.52 3.28 26.68
N SER A 544 6.51 3.49 25.82
CA SER A 544 6.59 4.49 24.74
C SER A 544 6.68 5.92 25.27
N ASN A 545 5.95 6.24 26.34
CA ASN A 545 6.00 7.58 26.93
C ASN A 545 7.37 7.88 27.56
N GLN A 546 8.02 6.87 28.17
CA GLN A 546 9.39 6.98 28.69
C GLN A 546 10.44 7.06 27.57
N ALA A 547 10.24 6.39 26.43
CA ALA A 547 11.14 6.48 25.28
C ALA A 547 11.07 7.86 24.60
N ASN A 548 9.86 8.41 24.42
CA ASN A 548 9.67 9.75 23.89
C ASN A 548 10.22 10.82 24.84
N ALA A 549 10.06 10.67 26.16
CA ALA A 549 10.65 11.60 27.13
C ALA A 549 12.19 11.63 27.12
N LYS A 550 12.85 10.58 26.63
CA LYS A 550 14.31 10.50 26.47
C LYS A 550 14.81 11.01 25.11
N SER A 551 13.94 11.18 24.10
CA SER A 551 14.34 11.76 22.81
C SER A 551 14.26 13.30 22.79
N TYR A 552 13.63 13.90 23.81
CA TYR A 552 13.56 15.35 24.03
C TYR A 552 14.55 15.86 25.09
N LYS A 553 15.49 15.00 25.52
CA LYS A 553 16.68 15.36 26.30
C LYS A 553 17.91 14.97 25.50
#